data_AF-A0A5J4Y2J2-F1
#
_entry.id   AF-A0A5J4Y2J2-F1
#
_cell.length_a   1.000
_cell.length_b   1.000
_cell.length_c   1.000
_cell.angle_alpha   90.00
_cell.angle_beta   90.00
_cell.angle_gamma   90.00
#
_symmetry.space_group_name_H-M   'P 1'
#
loop_
_entity.id
_entity.type
_entity.pdbx_description
1 polymer ?
#
loop_
_entity_poly.entity_id
_entity_poly.type
_entity_poly.pdbx_seq_one_letter_code
_entity_poly.pdbx_strand_id
1 'polypeptide(L)'
;MILTDVAYRNSHSSRINDVALLSHQNGVYTVGGSIQTPVSTSHVYDMLIDYPNLNRIFSSIDECHTLSEQSALQLLQICRWEFLAFSGTFKTLLNVHEERDAGRVVFSLIKSSFMKDFEGQWQLTGGYAQRIFVKQVTKVLEDLLAALKTQE
;
A
#
# COMPACT_ATOMS: atom_id res chain seq x y z
N MET A 1 -9.02 -5.32 -7.73
CA MET A 1 -8.93 -5.92 -6.39
C MET A 1 -8.74 -4.80 -5.38
N ILE A 2 -9.87 -4.43 -4.77
CA ILE A 2 -10.11 -3.24 -3.95
C ILE A 2 -9.29 -3.37 -2.67
N LEU A 3 -8.30 -2.49 -2.48
CA LEU A 3 -7.72 -2.22 -1.17
C LEU A 3 -8.17 -0.82 -0.78
N THR A 4 -9.46 -0.70 -0.47
CA THR A 4 -9.99 0.45 0.25
C THR A 4 -10.46 -0.08 1.59
N ASP A 5 -9.58 0.00 2.57
CA ASP A 5 -9.96 -0.18 3.96
C ASP A 5 -10.78 1.07 4.33
N VAL A 6 -12.11 0.93 4.33
CA VAL A 6 -13.04 2.00 4.69
C VAL A 6 -13.52 1.75 6.12
N ALA A 7 -13.01 2.63 6.99
CA ALA A 7 -13.60 3.11 8.24
C ALA A 7 -13.61 2.18 9.45
N TYR A 8 -12.77 2.52 10.43
CA TYR A 8 -13.08 2.34 11.84
C TYR A 8 -13.38 3.70 12.49
N ARG A 9 -14.62 3.88 12.97
CA ARG A 9 -15.08 5.09 13.67
C ARG A 9 -14.64 5.02 15.13
N ASN A 10 -13.89 6.03 15.60
CA ASN A 10 -13.92 6.40 17.02
C ASN A 10 -13.68 7.91 17.22
N SER A 11 -14.34 8.44 18.23
CA SER A 11 -14.82 9.81 18.38
C SER A 11 -13.77 10.83 18.85
N HIS A 12 -12.66 10.98 18.12
CA HIS A 12 -11.71 12.11 18.21
C HIS A 12 -11.10 12.50 16.83
N SER A 13 -11.89 12.49 15.76
CA SER A 13 -11.88 11.40 14.77
C SER A 13 -10.99 11.82 13.60
N SER A 14 -9.94 11.05 13.29
CA SER A 14 -9.34 11.11 11.96
C SER A 14 -10.42 10.85 10.91
N ARG A 15 -10.37 11.55 9.78
CA ARG A 15 -11.36 11.44 8.71
C ARG A 15 -10.69 11.02 7.42
N ILE A 16 -11.20 9.96 6.81
CA ILE A 16 -10.90 9.62 5.42
C ILE A 16 -11.75 10.59 4.59
N ASN A 17 -11.10 11.50 3.86
CA ASN A 17 -11.81 12.58 3.17
C ASN A 17 -12.18 12.18 1.74
N ASP A 18 -11.27 11.52 1.03
CA ASP A 18 -11.50 11.08 -0.34
C ASP A 18 -10.73 9.79 -0.60
N VAL A 19 -11.36 8.83 -1.26
CA VAL A 19 -10.71 7.70 -1.91
C VAL A 19 -11.28 7.64 -3.32
N ALA A 20 -10.42 7.80 -4.33
CA ALA A 20 -10.86 7.89 -5.72
C ALA A 20 -9.91 7.14 -6.65
N LEU A 21 -10.48 6.55 -7.70
CA LEU A 21 -9.72 6.14 -8.87
C LEU A 21 -9.32 7.41 -9.63
N LEU A 22 -8.03 7.74 -9.63
CA LEU A 22 -7.48 8.92 -10.29
C LEU A 22 -7.29 8.70 -11.79
N SER A 23 -6.87 7.50 -12.19
CA SER A 23 -6.68 7.17 -13.60
C SER A 23 -6.73 5.66 -13.86
N HIS A 24 -7.10 5.30 -15.08
CA HIS A 24 -6.91 3.97 -15.65
C HIS A 24 -6.34 4.12 -17.06
N GLN A 25 -5.08 3.76 -17.25
CA GLN A 25 -4.39 3.84 -18.54
C GLN A 25 -3.47 2.63 -18.70
N ASN A 26 -3.50 1.99 -19.87
CA ASN A 26 -2.63 0.85 -20.21
C ASN A 26 -2.64 -0.30 -19.17
N GLY A 27 -3.81 -0.59 -18.57
CA GLY A 27 -3.94 -1.63 -17.53
C GLY A 27 -3.39 -1.25 -16.16
N VAL A 28 -2.95 -0.01 -15.99
CA VAL A 28 -2.51 0.57 -14.71
C VAL A 28 -3.66 1.35 -14.09
N TYR A 29 -3.97 1.05 -12.83
CA TYR A 29 -4.95 1.78 -12.03
C TYR A 29 -4.23 2.66 -11.03
N THR A 30 -4.57 3.94 -10.96
CA THR A 30 -4.08 4.84 -9.92
C THR A 30 -5.22 5.15 -8.97
N VAL A 31 -5.04 4.84 -7.69
CA VAL A 31 -6.00 5.12 -6.62
C VAL A 31 -5.34 6.10 -5.66
N GLY A 32 -6.01 7.21 -5.38
CA GLY A 32 -5.56 8.18 -4.38
C GLY A 32 -6.52 8.20 -3.20
N GLY A 33 -5.99 8.52 -2.03
CA GLY A 33 -6.84 8.93 -0.92
C GLY A 33 -6.12 9.80 0.10
N SER A 34 -6.89 10.42 0.99
CA SER A 34 -6.35 11.28 2.03
C SER A 34 -7.01 11.05 3.39
N ILE A 35 -6.21 11.22 4.43
CA ILE A 35 -6.62 11.10 5.83
C ILE A 35 -6.22 12.40 6.53
N GLN A 36 -7.19 13.07 7.13
CA GLN A 36 -6.94 14.13 8.12
C GLN A 36 -6.78 13.49 9.50
N THR A 37 -5.79 13.92 10.25
CA THR A 37 -5.51 13.41 11.60
C THR A 37 -5.02 14.54 12.51
N PRO A 38 -5.39 14.55 13.80
CA PRO A 38 -4.84 15.51 14.76
C PRO A 38 -3.39 15.19 15.15
N VAL A 39 -2.86 14.01 14.74
CA VAL A 39 -1.48 13.59 15.01
C VAL A 39 -0.51 14.43 14.19
N SER A 40 0.63 14.82 14.78
CA SER A 40 1.64 15.61 14.09
C SER A 40 2.22 14.86 12.88
N THR A 41 2.61 15.60 11.84
CA THR A 41 3.23 15.02 10.64
C THR A 41 4.50 14.25 10.97
N SER A 42 5.31 14.72 11.92
CA SER A 42 6.51 14.00 12.39
C SER A 42 6.17 12.63 12.96
N HIS A 43 5.14 12.55 13.80
CA HIS A 43 4.75 11.29 14.43
C HIS A 43 4.15 10.32 13.42
N VAL A 44 3.33 10.81 12.48
CA VAL A 44 2.83 9.98 11.37
C VAL A 44 3.99 9.49 10.49
N TYR A 45 4.98 10.33 10.21
CA TYR A 45 6.16 9.94 9.43
C TYR A 45 6.91 8.81 10.14
N ASP A 46 7.20 8.96 11.43
CA ASP A 46 7.93 7.97 12.21
C ASP A 46 7.16 6.64 12.26
N MET A 47 5.82 6.67 12.31
CA MET A 47 4.99 5.48 12.17
C MET A 47 5.10 4.82 10.79
N LEU A 48 5.17 5.59 9.71
CA LEU A 48 5.26 5.06 8.34
C LEU A 48 6.61 4.40 8.03
N ILE A 49 7.67 4.78 8.73
CA ILE A 49 9.01 4.23 8.56
C ILE A 49 9.40 3.21 9.66
N ASP A 50 8.51 2.93 10.61
CA ASP A 50 8.68 1.85 11.59
C ASP A 50 8.39 0.48 10.92
N TYR A 51 9.25 0.13 9.94
CA TYR A 51 9.07 -1.01 9.05
C TYR A 51 8.77 -2.32 9.78
N PRO A 52 9.52 -2.71 10.83
CA PRO A 52 9.26 -3.96 11.54
C PRO A 52 7.87 -4.03 12.20
N ASN A 53 7.24 -2.88 12.47
CA ASN A 53 5.95 -2.78 13.14
C ASN A 53 4.81 -2.29 12.22
N LEU A 54 5.02 -2.26 10.91
CA LEU A 54 3.99 -1.81 9.96
C LEU A 54 2.72 -2.65 9.99
N ASN A 55 2.77 -3.92 10.42
CA ASN A 55 1.60 -4.77 10.59
C ASN A 55 0.63 -4.26 11.68
N ARG A 56 1.06 -3.37 12.58
CA ARG A 56 0.20 -2.69 13.55
C ARG A 56 -0.66 -1.59 12.92
N ILE A 57 -0.22 -1.07 11.79
CA ILE A 57 -0.85 0.06 11.08
C ILE A 57 -1.60 -0.44 9.84
N PHE A 58 -1.01 -1.41 9.12
CA PHE A 58 -1.53 -1.95 7.88
C PHE A 58 -1.86 -3.43 8.03
N SER A 59 -3.15 -3.73 8.14
CA SER A 59 -3.70 -5.09 8.22
C SER A 59 -3.30 -5.98 7.03
N SER A 60 -3.08 -5.37 5.86
CA SER A 60 -2.60 -6.05 4.65
C SER A 60 -1.15 -6.50 4.73
N ILE A 61 -0.39 -6.08 5.74
CA ILE A 61 1.01 -6.50 5.97
C ILE A 61 1.01 -7.51 7.11
N ASP A 62 1.58 -8.68 6.83
CA ASP A 62 1.84 -9.72 7.83
C ASP A 62 3.18 -9.49 8.51
N GLU A 63 4.23 -9.40 7.70
CA GLU A 63 5.60 -9.17 8.15
C GLU A 63 6.29 -8.18 7.22
N CYS A 64 7.27 -7.46 7.77
CA CYS A 64 8.10 -6.53 7.01
C CYS A 64 9.52 -6.54 7.58
N HIS A 65 10.50 -6.84 6.74
CA HIS A 65 11.90 -6.95 7.12
C HIS A 65 12.77 -6.03 6.25
N THR A 66 13.66 -5.27 6.88
CA THR A 66 14.67 -4.47 6.17
C THR A 66 15.81 -5.39 5.69
N LEU A 67 16.16 -5.32 4.41
CA LEU A 67 17.21 -6.17 3.82
C LEU A 67 18.54 -5.48 3.61
N SER A 68 18.55 -4.17 3.32
CA SER A 68 19.76 -3.39 3.10
C SER A 68 19.53 -1.94 3.46
N GLU A 69 20.54 -1.31 4.06
CA GLU A 69 20.56 0.12 4.41
C GLU A 69 21.74 0.85 3.75
N GLN A 70 22.71 0.14 3.15
CA GLN A 70 24.00 0.70 2.76
C GLN A 70 24.03 1.40 1.39
N SER A 71 23.11 1.06 0.48
CA SER A 71 23.08 1.63 -0.88
C SER A 71 21.69 2.12 -1.28
N ALA A 72 20.66 1.32 -0.99
CA ALA A 72 19.26 1.68 -1.11
C ALA A 72 18.45 0.88 -0.08
N LEU A 73 17.50 1.55 0.58
CA LEU A 73 16.63 0.90 1.55
C LEU A 73 15.71 -0.09 0.84
N GLN A 74 15.75 -1.34 1.26
CA GLN A 74 14.92 -2.42 0.69
C GLN A 74 14.12 -3.13 1.76
N LEU A 75 12.86 -3.44 1.44
CA LEU A 75 11.95 -4.17 2.31
C LEU A 75 11.49 -5.47 1.68
N LEU A 76 11.56 -6.55 2.45
CA LEU A 76 10.82 -7.78 2.19
C LEU A 76 9.51 -7.73 2.98
N GLN A 77 8.38 -7.61 2.29
CA GLN A 77 7.06 -7.64 2.89
C GLN A 77 6.33 -8.94 2.55
N ILE A 78 5.76 -9.56 3.57
CA ILE A 78 4.74 -10.61 3.43
C ILE A 78 3.40 -9.91 3.53
N CYS A 79 2.62 -9.91 2.46
CA CYS A 79 1.33 -9.23 2.38
C CYS A 79 0.20 -10.24 2.38
N ARG A 80 -0.90 -9.93 3.09
CA ARG A 80 -2.15 -10.67 3.05
C ARG A 80 -3.03 -10.20 1.90
N TRP A 81 -3.79 -11.12 1.34
CA TRP A 81 -4.88 -10.81 0.43
C TRP A 81 -6.10 -11.65 0.77
N GLU A 82 -7.26 -11.07 0.48
CA GLU A 82 -8.55 -11.73 0.58
C GLU A 82 -9.36 -11.37 -0.66
N PHE A 83 -9.95 -12.38 -1.30
CA PHE A 83 -10.84 -12.21 -2.43
C PHE A 83 -11.92 -13.29 -2.42
N LEU A 84 -13.18 -12.86 -2.24
CA LEU A 84 -14.32 -13.75 -2.06
C LEU A 84 -14.08 -14.73 -0.89
N ALA A 85 -14.13 -16.03 -1.14
CA ALA A 85 -13.89 -17.07 -0.14
C ALA A 85 -12.41 -17.51 -0.04
N PHE A 86 -11.52 -16.88 -0.80
CA PHE A 86 -10.10 -17.23 -0.81
C PHE A 86 -9.27 -16.17 -0.11
N SER A 87 -8.22 -16.64 0.56
CA SER A 87 -7.23 -15.78 1.18
C SER A 87 -5.85 -16.42 1.09
N GLY A 88 -4.82 -15.61 1.31
CA GLY A 88 -3.46 -16.11 1.37
C GLY A 88 -2.45 -14.99 1.60
N THR A 89 -1.18 -15.33 1.40
CA THR A 89 -0.08 -14.38 1.47
C THR A 89 0.75 -14.37 0.19
N PHE A 90 1.40 -13.25 -0.09
CA PHE A 90 2.40 -13.14 -1.14
C PHE A 90 3.58 -12.30 -0.66
N LYS A 91 4.76 -12.57 -1.23
CA LYS A 91 5.97 -11.81 -0.92
C LYS A 91 6.14 -10.66 -1.91
N THR A 92 6.58 -9.52 -1.41
CA THR A 92 7.05 -8.38 -2.21
C THR A 92 8.41 -7.95 -1.73
N LEU A 93 9.27 -7.63 -2.68
CA LEU A 93 10.53 -6.95 -2.47
C LEU A 93 10.36 -5.53 -3.00
N LEU A 94 10.51 -4.54 -2.13
CA LEU A 94 10.30 -3.13 -2.41
C LEU A 94 11.60 -2.35 -2.23
N ASN A 95 11.84 -1.37 -3.10
CA ASN A 95 12.74 -0.26 -2.83
C ASN A 95 11.95 0.82 -2.09
N VAL A 96 12.60 1.49 -1.15
CA VAL A 96 12.03 2.60 -0.39
C VAL A 96 12.90 3.83 -0.53
N HIS A 97 12.25 4.97 -0.79
CA HIS A 97 12.89 6.27 -0.79
C HIS A 97 12.22 7.15 0.25
N GLU A 98 13.00 7.55 1.25
CA GLU A 98 12.58 8.40 2.35
C GLU A 98 13.05 9.84 2.10
N GLU A 99 12.11 10.77 2.04
CA GLU A 99 12.37 12.21 1.89
C GLU A 99 11.79 12.93 3.13
N ARG A 100 12.51 12.84 4.25
CA ARG A 100 12.02 13.34 5.56
C ARG A 100 11.69 14.83 5.53
N ASP A 101 12.55 15.64 4.91
CA ASP A 101 12.34 17.10 4.80
C ASP A 101 11.11 17.45 3.95
N ALA A 102 10.78 16.60 2.97
CA ALA A 102 9.59 16.73 2.14
C ALA A 102 8.36 16.04 2.75
N GLY A 103 8.49 15.33 3.88
CA GLY A 103 7.43 14.55 4.48
C GLY A 103 6.92 13.43 3.57
N ARG A 104 7.79 12.85 2.74
CA ARG A 104 7.39 11.90 1.69
C ARG A 104 8.10 10.57 1.84
N VAL A 105 7.37 9.48 1.60
CA VAL A 105 7.91 8.11 1.55
C VAL A 105 7.37 7.42 0.30
N VAL A 106 8.27 6.94 -0.55
CA VAL A 106 7.95 6.28 -1.83
C VAL A 106 8.38 4.82 -1.79
N PHE A 107 7.51 3.95 -2.26
CA PHE A 107 7.69 2.51 -2.38
C PHE A 107 7.60 2.11 -3.85
N SER A 108 8.58 1.38 -4.35
CA SER A 108 8.57 0.85 -5.73
C SER A 108 8.85 -0.65 -5.72
N LEU A 109 8.10 -1.40 -6.53
CA LEU A 109 8.23 -2.84 -6.60
C LEU A 109 9.49 -3.25 -7.35
N ILE A 110 10.33 -4.04 -6.68
CA ILE A 110 11.46 -4.73 -7.33
C ILE A 110 10.99 -6.09 -7.85
N LYS A 111 10.29 -6.86 -7.00
CA LYS A 111 9.84 -8.21 -7.32
C LYS A 111 8.64 -8.61 -6.47
N SER A 112 7.66 -9.30 -7.06
CA SER A 112 6.59 -9.97 -6.34
C SER A 112 6.29 -11.35 -6.91
N SER A 113 5.75 -12.23 -6.08
CA SER A 113 5.13 -13.48 -6.54
C SER A 113 3.72 -13.28 -7.11
N PHE A 114 3.13 -12.08 -6.96
CA PHE A 114 1.72 -11.81 -7.26
C PHE A 114 1.51 -10.60 -8.18
N MET A 115 2.18 -9.48 -7.91
CA MET A 115 2.03 -8.24 -8.70
C MET A 115 3.11 -8.14 -9.78
N LYS A 116 2.75 -7.61 -10.97
CA LYS A 116 3.71 -7.33 -12.05
C LYS A 116 4.44 -6.01 -11.82
N ASP A 117 3.70 -5.01 -11.32
CA ASP A 117 4.21 -3.66 -11.08
C ASP A 117 3.40 -3.00 -9.95
N PHE A 118 4.07 -2.15 -9.18
CA PHE A 118 3.48 -1.39 -8.09
C PHE A 118 4.38 -0.21 -7.71
N GLU A 119 3.74 0.95 -7.58
CA GLU A 119 4.34 2.15 -6.97
C GLU A 119 3.35 2.72 -5.96
N GLY A 120 3.83 3.12 -4.79
CA GLY A 120 3.00 3.74 -3.76
C GLY A 120 3.75 4.87 -3.09
N GLN A 121 3.04 5.92 -2.72
CA GLN A 121 3.64 7.02 -1.96
C GLN A 121 2.73 7.52 -0.86
N TRP A 122 3.36 7.94 0.23
CA TRP A 122 2.77 8.76 1.27
C TRP A 122 3.37 10.15 1.20
N GLN A 123 2.50 11.15 1.22
CA GLN A 123 2.85 12.55 1.30
C GLN A 123 2.18 13.16 2.52
N LEU A 124 2.99 13.71 3.42
CA LEU A 124 2.52 14.41 4.61
C LEU A 124 2.58 15.91 4.35
N THR A 125 1.48 16.61 4.62
CA THR A 125 1.38 18.07 4.56
C THR A 125 0.68 18.53 5.84
N GLY A 126 0.97 19.73 6.39
CA GLY A 126 0.56 20.13 7.75
C GLY A 126 -0.89 19.77 8.17
N GLY A 127 -1.06 18.64 8.86
CA GLY A 127 -2.35 18.07 9.33
C GLY A 127 -3.01 17.00 8.44
N TYR A 128 -2.40 16.63 7.32
CA TYR A 128 -2.91 15.72 6.30
C TYR A 128 -1.88 14.65 5.94
N ALA A 129 -2.31 13.39 5.88
CA ALA A 129 -1.58 12.31 5.23
C ALA A 129 -2.31 11.96 3.93
N GLN A 130 -1.66 12.15 2.79
CA GLN A 130 -2.17 11.72 1.47
C GLN A 130 -1.43 10.45 1.04
N ARG A 131 -2.19 9.47 0.56
CA ARG A 131 -1.68 8.22 -0.01
C ARG A 131 -2.03 8.17 -1.49
N ILE A 132 -1.04 7.94 -2.34
CA ILE A 132 -1.28 7.64 -3.76
C ILE A 132 -0.74 6.25 -4.02
N PHE A 133 -1.60 5.39 -4.56
CA PHE A 133 -1.26 4.04 -5.01
C PHE A 133 -1.37 3.95 -6.52
N VAL A 134 -0.40 3.31 -7.14
CA VAL A 134 -0.43 2.89 -8.54
C VAL A 134 -0.36 1.36 -8.53
N LYS A 135 -1.43 0.70 -8.99
CA LYS A 135 -1.58 -0.76 -9.01
C LYS A 135 -1.89 -1.25 -10.41
N GLN A 136 -1.13 -2.23 -10.90
CA GLN A 136 -1.54 -3.06 -12.04
C GLN A 136 -2.29 -4.29 -11.52
N VAL A 137 -3.57 -4.42 -11.84
CA VAL A 137 -4.42 -5.57 -11.45
C VAL A 137 -4.68 -6.49 -12.66
N THR A 138 -3.70 -6.67 -13.53
CA THR A 138 -3.90 -7.48 -14.73
C THR A 138 -3.92 -8.97 -14.39
N LYS A 139 -2.98 -9.42 -13.54
CA LYS A 139 -2.77 -10.86 -13.28
C LYS A 139 -3.90 -11.53 -12.48
N VAL A 140 -4.48 -10.84 -11.50
CA VAL A 140 -5.59 -11.40 -10.68
C VAL A 140 -6.85 -11.59 -11.51
N LEU A 141 -7.13 -10.66 -12.43
CA LEU A 141 -8.27 -10.79 -13.34
C LEU A 141 -8.01 -11.86 -14.40
N GLU A 142 -6.76 -11.97 -14.90
CA GLU A 142 -6.33 -13.07 -15.79
C GLU A 142 -6.49 -14.44 -15.12
N ASP A 143 -6.02 -14.61 -13.87
CA ASP A 143 -6.09 -15.86 -13.12
C ASP A 143 -7.54 -16.25 -12.75
N LEU A 144 -8.37 -15.27 -12.38
CA LEU A 144 -9.81 -15.48 -12.15
C LEU A 144 -10.54 -15.89 -13.44
N LEU A 145 -10.25 -15.23 -14.56
CA LEU A 145 -10.81 -15.59 -15.85
C LEU A 145 -10.35 -16.98 -16.32
N ALA A 146 -9.10 -17.36 -16.05
CA ALA A 146 -8.60 -18.69 -16.34
C ALA A 146 -9.31 -19.77 -15.48
N ALA A 147 -9.51 -19.52 -14.19
CA ALA A 147 -10.20 -20.44 -13.29
C ALA A 147 -11.70 -20.60 -13.62
N LEU A 148 -12.36 -19.55 -14.12
CA LEU A 148 -13.76 -19.62 -14.57
C LEU A 148 -13.91 -20.41 -15.87
N LYS A 149 -12.92 -20.35 -16.78
CA LYS A 149 -12.93 -21.09 -18.06
C LYS A 149 -12.67 -22.58 -17.93
N THR A 150 -12.08 -23.05 -16.83
CA THR A 150 -11.87 -24.48 -16.55
C THR A 150 -13.10 -25.16 -15.93
N GLN A 151 -14.19 -24.43 -15.70
CA GLN A 151 -15.45 -24.96 -15.17
C GLN A 151 -16.60 -25.03 -16.19
N GLU A 152 -16.35 -24.68 -17.45
CA GLU A 152 -17.20 -24.98 -18.62
C GLU A 152 -16.62 -26.16 -19.41
#